data_AF-A0A7X3RTN3-F1
#
_entry.id   AF-A0A7X3RTN3-F1
#
_cell.length_a   1.000
_cell.length_b   1.000
_cell.length_c   1.000
_cell.angle_alpha   90.00
_cell.angle_beta   90.00
_cell.angle_gamma   90.00
#
_symmetry.space_group_name_H-M   'P 1'
#
loop_
_entity.id
_entity.type
_entity.pdbx_description
1 polymer ?
#
loop_
_entity_poly.entity_id
_entity_poly.type
_entity_poly.pdbx_seq_one_letter_code
_entity_poly.pdbx_strand_id
1 'polypeptide(L)'
;MTSKHQIPLPLPPSPIRDNTPLVPARMVNEWVYCPRLAYLEWVEGEWADSGDTAQGKRAHARVDKSGKQLPSPEDLGDEMLKTRSITLSSERLGVIAKMDVVEISEGTAMPVDFKKGKRPHVASGAYEPERVQVCTQAMILEDNGYEVPQGALWYVGSREKVPVILDDELRAKTISAISALRDAAASGHRPPPLENSPKCPRCSLAGICLPDETNLFSKKYTPRPLNPSDDPALPLYVQTPGARLRKSGERLIVETEEDSMEVPMIDVSQVVLLGPVSVTTPALHELMKSEIPVSWLSTGGWFLGHTTGTGNGNVAVREAQYRCAFDENRCLALSRNLVTAKIQNSRTMLRRNWRTEREDTTSKDQALERLKRIAKQAHNIDNVQQLLGAEGEAAAIYFASFENMLAKHPRSNLPNFSFSTRNRRPPTDPVNAMLSLAYALLTRTFTTITSAVGLDPYMGFYHRPRHGRPALALDLMEPFRPIVADSCVIQAINNGEVKPKDFIFNGPACSLKAGGRKALISAFERRMDQETTHPLFGYQVSMRRLINVQARLMARHLQGEIPVYPNYLPR
;
A
#
# COMPACT_ATOMS: atom_id res chain seq x y z
N MET A 1 9.98 -26.84 -47.95
CA MET A 1 9.08 -25.69 -48.11
C MET A 1 9.22 -24.82 -46.87
N THR A 2 9.78 -23.63 -47.07
CA THR A 2 10.15 -22.65 -46.05
C THR A 2 8.92 -22.13 -45.31
N SER A 3 8.92 -22.30 -43.98
CA SER A 3 7.96 -21.69 -43.06
C SER A 3 8.08 -20.17 -43.18
N LYS A 4 7.17 -19.54 -43.92
CA LYS A 4 7.03 -18.07 -43.97
C LYS A 4 6.85 -17.57 -42.54
N HIS A 5 7.83 -16.81 -42.04
CA HIS A 5 7.65 -15.96 -40.88
C HIS A 5 6.48 -15.01 -41.19
N GLN A 6 5.33 -15.26 -40.59
CA GLN A 6 4.25 -14.28 -40.55
C GLN A 6 4.80 -13.07 -39.81
N ILE A 7 5.03 -11.99 -40.53
CA ILE A 7 5.29 -10.68 -39.92
C ILE A 7 4.03 -10.35 -39.13
N PRO A 8 4.09 -10.22 -37.79
CA PRO A 8 2.94 -9.77 -37.03
C PRO A 8 2.60 -8.37 -37.56
N LEU A 9 1.44 -8.21 -38.20
CA LEU A 9 0.94 -6.90 -38.61
C LEU A 9 0.71 -6.10 -37.33
N PRO A 10 1.54 -5.09 -37.01
CA PRO A 10 1.35 -4.31 -35.81
C PRO A 10 0.07 -3.50 -36.03
N LEU A 11 -0.94 -3.72 -35.17
CA LEU A 11 -2.11 -2.85 -35.18
C LEU A 11 -1.63 -1.42 -34.87
N PRO A 12 -1.99 -0.43 -35.70
CA PRO A 12 -1.64 0.94 -35.40
C PRO A 12 -2.28 1.34 -34.07
N PRO A 13 -1.65 2.24 -33.29
CA PRO A 13 -2.25 2.72 -32.06
C PRO A 13 -3.62 3.31 -32.33
N SER A 14 -4.59 3.05 -31.44
CA SER A 14 -5.91 3.68 -31.50
C SER A 14 -5.77 5.22 -31.66
N PRO A 15 -6.60 5.89 -32.47
CA PRO A 15 -6.54 7.35 -32.62
C PRO A 15 -6.61 8.04 -31.26
N ILE A 16 -5.81 9.10 -31.06
CA ILE A 16 -5.91 9.93 -29.86
C ILE A 16 -7.30 10.58 -29.85
N ARG A 17 -8.03 10.42 -28.74
CA ARG A 17 -9.22 11.23 -28.45
C ARG A 17 -8.75 12.51 -27.74
N ASP A 18 -9.41 13.63 -28.00
CA ASP A 18 -9.14 14.89 -27.30
C ASP A 18 -9.04 14.65 -25.78
N ASN A 19 -7.95 15.12 -25.18
CA ASN A 19 -7.53 14.93 -23.78
C ASN A 19 -6.93 13.57 -23.36
N THR A 20 -6.55 12.67 -24.29
CA THR A 20 -5.78 11.47 -23.91
C THR A 20 -4.32 11.85 -23.60
N PRO A 21 -3.80 11.59 -22.39
CA PRO A 21 -2.43 11.96 -22.04
C PRO A 21 -1.41 11.17 -22.87
N LEU A 22 -0.39 11.87 -23.36
CA LEU A 22 0.71 11.24 -24.10
C LEU A 22 1.52 10.32 -23.19
N VAL A 23 1.84 9.12 -23.68
CA VAL A 23 2.60 8.13 -22.94
C VAL A 23 4.09 8.47 -22.97
N PRO A 24 4.77 8.60 -21.81
CA PRO A 24 6.21 8.81 -21.80
C PRO A 24 6.97 7.62 -22.40
N ALA A 25 8.01 7.86 -23.21
CA ALA A 25 8.84 6.80 -23.81
C ALA A 25 9.44 5.85 -22.75
N ARG A 26 9.71 6.34 -21.54
CA ARG A 26 10.11 5.50 -20.40
C ARG A 26 9.03 4.47 -20.03
N MET A 27 7.75 4.82 -20.07
CA MET A 27 6.66 3.87 -19.75
C MET A 27 6.51 2.79 -20.82
N VAL A 28 6.87 3.07 -22.08
CA VAL A 28 6.96 2.04 -23.13
C VAL A 28 8.07 1.02 -22.81
N ASN A 29 9.22 1.50 -22.33
CA ASN A 29 10.27 0.62 -21.80
C ASN A 29 9.75 -0.23 -20.64
N GLU A 30 9.16 0.40 -19.62
CA GLU A 30 8.63 -0.34 -18.46
C GLU A 30 7.57 -1.37 -18.89
N TRP A 31 6.78 -1.09 -19.93
CA TRP A 31 5.77 -2.02 -20.44
C TRP A 31 6.41 -3.28 -21.04
N VAL A 32 7.47 -3.12 -21.84
CA VAL A 32 8.25 -4.24 -22.37
C VAL A 32 8.96 -5.00 -21.25
N TYR A 33 9.40 -4.30 -20.20
CA TYR A 33 9.98 -4.94 -19.03
C TYR A 33 8.94 -5.78 -18.25
N CYS A 34 7.80 -5.19 -17.93
CA CYS A 34 6.69 -5.77 -17.19
C CYS A 34 5.40 -4.93 -17.43
N PRO A 35 4.42 -5.42 -18.20
CA PRO A 35 3.19 -4.67 -18.50
C PRO A 35 2.45 -4.21 -17.23
N ARG A 36 2.44 -5.07 -16.20
CA ARG A 36 1.86 -4.77 -14.89
C ARG A 36 2.56 -3.62 -14.19
N LEU A 37 3.89 -3.56 -14.24
CA LEU A 37 4.68 -2.49 -13.61
C LEU A 37 4.32 -1.14 -14.25
N ALA A 38 4.42 -1.06 -15.57
CA ALA A 38 4.08 0.15 -16.32
C ALA A 38 2.64 0.62 -16.08
N TYR A 39 1.69 -0.31 -16.01
CA TYR A 39 0.30 0.04 -15.70
C TYR A 39 0.16 0.65 -14.30
N LEU A 40 0.78 0.02 -13.28
CA LEU A 40 0.72 0.54 -11.90
C LEU A 40 1.35 1.93 -11.80
N GLU A 41 2.53 2.14 -12.42
CA GLU A 41 3.24 3.43 -12.38
C GLU A 41 2.53 4.54 -13.15
N TRP A 42 2.10 4.26 -14.39
CA TRP A 42 1.56 5.27 -15.29
C TRP A 42 0.06 5.48 -15.14
N VAL A 43 -0.71 4.39 -15.13
CA VAL A 43 -2.18 4.47 -15.15
C VAL A 43 -2.72 4.66 -13.74
N GLU A 44 -2.14 3.97 -12.75
CA GLU A 44 -2.62 4.05 -11.36
C GLU A 44 -1.85 5.06 -10.51
N GLY A 45 -0.72 5.58 -11.01
CA GLY A 45 0.12 6.52 -10.27
C GLY A 45 0.76 5.91 -9.02
N GLU A 46 0.90 4.59 -8.97
CA GLU A 46 1.53 3.87 -7.85
C GLU A 46 3.04 3.91 -8.02
N TRP A 47 3.73 4.55 -7.07
CA TRP A 47 5.18 4.60 -7.01
C TRP A 47 5.62 4.08 -5.64
N ALA A 48 6.68 3.27 -5.60
CA ALA A 48 7.37 2.94 -4.35
C ALA A 48 8.59 3.83 -4.20
N ASP A 49 8.91 4.24 -2.98
CA ASP A 49 10.06 5.07 -2.67
C ASP A 49 11.36 4.37 -3.08
N SER A 50 11.86 4.79 -4.23
CA SER A 50 13.26 4.71 -4.62
C SER A 50 13.69 6.15 -4.83
N GLY A 51 14.94 6.53 -4.52
CA GLY A 51 15.42 7.92 -4.62
C GLY A 51 15.28 8.61 -5.99
N ASP A 52 14.68 7.95 -7.00
CA ASP A 52 14.29 8.49 -8.29
C ASP A 52 12.78 8.94 -8.36
N THR A 53 11.97 8.79 -7.29
CA THR A 53 10.50 9.07 -7.24
C THR A 53 10.12 10.54 -7.51
N ALA A 54 11.02 11.50 -7.31
CA ALA A 54 10.74 12.91 -7.58
C ALA A 54 10.61 13.24 -9.08
N GLN A 55 11.07 12.35 -9.98
CA GLN A 55 11.08 12.62 -11.42
C GLN A 55 9.72 12.33 -12.10
N GLY A 56 8.96 11.34 -11.60
CA GLY A 56 7.65 10.93 -12.15
C GLY A 56 6.52 11.93 -11.87
N LYS A 57 6.38 12.39 -10.62
CA LYS A 57 5.42 13.46 -10.26
C LYS A 57 5.68 14.76 -11.04
N ARG A 58 6.94 15.05 -11.37
CA ARG A 58 7.34 16.17 -12.22
C ARG A 58 7.05 15.95 -13.71
N ALA A 59 6.92 14.71 -14.18
CA ALA A 59 6.60 14.41 -15.58
C ALA A 59 5.13 14.76 -15.89
N HIS A 60 4.18 14.38 -15.03
CA HIS A 60 2.77 14.80 -15.14
C HIS A 60 2.62 16.32 -15.11
N ALA A 61 3.30 17.00 -14.19
CA ALA A 61 3.22 18.46 -14.06
C ALA A 61 4.00 19.23 -15.15
N ARG A 62 4.82 18.57 -15.96
CA ARG A 62 5.61 19.20 -17.04
C ARG A 62 5.00 19.08 -18.43
N VAL A 63 3.90 18.33 -18.58
CA VAL A 63 3.16 18.25 -19.85
C VAL A 63 2.67 19.64 -20.30
N ASP A 64 2.51 20.59 -19.36
CA ASP A 64 2.05 21.96 -19.63
C ASP A 64 3.16 23.02 -19.81
N LYS A 65 4.45 22.65 -19.87
CA LYS A 65 5.53 23.65 -20.10
C LYS A 65 6.34 23.30 -21.34
N SER A 66 6.12 24.08 -22.41
CA SER A 66 6.86 24.08 -23.66
C SER A 66 8.37 23.96 -23.43
N GLY A 67 8.94 22.80 -23.78
CA GLY A 67 10.38 22.59 -23.81
C GLY A 67 11.07 23.48 -24.85
N LYS A 68 12.40 23.55 -24.82
CA LYS A 68 13.17 24.23 -25.88
C LYS A 68 12.78 23.63 -27.25
N GLN A 69 12.28 24.46 -28.15
CA GLN A 69 12.02 24.07 -29.54
C GLN A 69 13.35 23.74 -30.22
N LEU A 70 13.37 22.61 -30.90
CA LEU A 70 14.42 22.30 -31.86
C LEU A 70 14.22 23.19 -33.10
N PRO A 71 15.31 23.69 -33.73
CA PRO A 71 15.20 24.34 -35.03
C PRO A 71 14.70 23.34 -36.07
N SER A 72 13.90 23.82 -37.03
CA SER A 72 13.37 22.95 -38.07
C SER A 72 14.53 22.33 -38.88
N PRO A 73 14.35 21.13 -39.47
CA PRO A 73 15.35 20.53 -40.35
C PRO A 73 15.85 21.47 -41.46
N GLU A 74 15.00 22.39 -41.91
CA GLU A 74 15.28 23.39 -42.95
C GLU A 74 16.18 24.54 -42.48
N ASP A 75 16.27 24.78 -41.17
CA ASP A 75 17.04 25.89 -40.55
C ASP A 75 18.47 25.46 -40.13
N LEU A 76 18.85 24.20 -40.36
CA LEU A 76 20.10 23.61 -39.88
C LEU A 76 21.18 23.62 -40.98
N GLY A 77 22.31 24.29 -40.72
CA GLY A 77 23.52 24.24 -41.56
C GLY A 77 24.43 23.03 -41.27
N ASP A 78 25.64 23.02 -41.85
CA ASP A 78 26.62 21.90 -41.81
C ASP A 78 27.21 21.57 -40.41
N GLU A 79 26.90 22.34 -39.36
CA GLU A 79 27.50 22.13 -38.03
C GLU A 79 26.74 21.07 -37.20
N MET A 80 27.49 20.10 -36.63
CA MET A 80 26.94 19.08 -35.73
C MET A 80 26.48 19.70 -34.41
N LEU A 81 25.16 19.80 -34.24
CA LEU A 81 24.52 20.32 -33.03
C LEU A 81 24.29 19.19 -32.01
N LYS A 82 24.93 19.31 -30.85
CA LYS A 82 24.66 18.46 -29.67
C LYS A 82 23.73 19.18 -28.72
N THR A 83 22.44 18.94 -28.84
CA THR A 83 21.46 19.55 -27.95
C THR A 83 21.15 18.63 -26.77
N ARG A 84 21.10 19.22 -25.57
CA ARG A 84 20.82 18.50 -24.32
C ARG A 84 19.39 18.78 -23.84
N SER A 85 18.71 17.75 -23.34
CA SER A 85 17.42 17.84 -22.64
C SER A 85 16.29 18.49 -23.47
N ILE A 86 15.97 17.88 -24.61
CA ILE A 86 14.83 18.28 -25.46
C ILE A 86 13.59 17.49 -25.04
N THR A 87 12.40 18.07 -25.19
CA THR A 87 11.13 17.34 -25.04
C THR A 87 10.34 17.45 -26.34
N LEU A 88 10.06 16.31 -26.97
CA LEU A 88 9.25 16.21 -28.19
C LEU A 88 8.15 15.18 -27.99
N SER A 89 7.09 15.31 -28.76
CA SER A 89 5.95 14.39 -28.80
C SER A 89 5.63 13.94 -30.21
N SER A 90 4.97 12.79 -30.30
CA SER A 90 4.28 12.32 -31.49
C SER A 90 2.80 12.16 -31.15
N GLU A 91 1.95 12.99 -31.75
CA GLU A 91 0.49 12.85 -31.66
C GLU A 91 -0.01 11.64 -32.46
N ARG A 92 0.67 11.29 -33.55
CA ARG A 92 0.33 10.10 -34.34
C ARG A 92 0.44 8.82 -33.52
N LEU A 93 1.52 8.69 -32.73
CA LEU A 93 1.77 7.52 -31.89
C LEU A 93 1.20 7.67 -30.48
N GLY A 94 0.94 8.89 -30.02
CA GLY A 94 0.48 9.18 -28.67
C GLY A 94 1.55 9.02 -27.60
N VAL A 95 2.78 9.41 -27.93
CA VAL A 95 3.94 9.30 -27.03
C VAL A 95 4.68 10.63 -26.90
N ILE A 96 5.38 10.80 -25.78
CA ILE A 96 6.24 11.94 -25.48
C ILE A 96 7.57 11.47 -24.93
N ALA A 97 8.67 12.14 -25.28
CA ALA A 97 9.98 11.82 -24.75
C ALA A 97 10.72 13.08 -24.34
N LYS A 98 11.31 13.02 -23.14
CA LYS A 98 12.42 13.90 -22.78
C LYS A 98 13.73 13.18 -23.15
N MET A 99 14.44 13.70 -24.12
CA MET A 99 15.69 13.12 -24.65
C MET A 99 16.89 13.83 -24.03
N ASP A 100 17.80 13.07 -23.43
CA ASP A 100 18.96 13.62 -22.72
C ASP A 100 19.94 14.30 -23.66
N VAL A 101 20.29 13.62 -24.76
CA VAL A 101 21.15 14.12 -25.82
C VAL A 101 20.58 13.69 -27.16
N VAL A 102 20.51 14.64 -28.09
CA VAL A 102 20.26 14.38 -29.51
C VAL A 102 21.45 14.95 -30.28
N GLU A 103 22.06 14.12 -31.11
CA GLU A 103 23.12 14.54 -32.03
C GLU A 103 22.46 14.81 -33.39
N ILE A 104 22.55 16.04 -33.91
CA ILE A 104 21.89 16.46 -35.14
C ILE A 104 22.95 16.95 -36.15
N SER A 105 22.82 16.52 -37.39
CA SER A 105 23.67 16.93 -38.52
C SER A 105 22.85 16.80 -39.81
N GLU A 106 22.79 17.84 -40.64
CA GLU A 106 22.19 17.79 -41.99
C GLU A 106 20.78 17.15 -42.03
N GLY A 107 19.85 17.58 -41.15
CA GLY A 107 18.50 17.01 -41.07
C GLY A 107 18.41 15.59 -40.51
N THR A 108 19.55 14.94 -40.25
CA THR A 108 19.66 13.64 -39.59
C THR A 108 19.81 13.83 -38.08
N ALA A 109 19.04 13.09 -37.28
CA ALA A 109 19.11 13.09 -35.83
C ALA A 109 19.43 11.69 -35.29
N MET A 110 20.20 11.62 -34.20
CA MET A 110 20.45 10.39 -33.45
C MET A 110 20.15 10.61 -31.96
N PRO A 111 19.13 9.96 -31.41
CA PRO A 111 18.87 10.00 -29.97
C PRO A 111 19.91 9.17 -29.21
N VAL A 112 20.43 9.73 -28.11
CA VAL A 112 21.37 9.06 -27.21
C VAL A 112 20.81 9.03 -25.78
N ASP A 113 20.45 7.83 -25.31
CA ASP A 113 19.88 7.61 -23.98
C ASP A 113 20.95 7.16 -22.97
N PHE A 114 20.98 7.78 -21.79
CA PHE A 114 22.03 7.54 -20.79
C PHE A 114 21.61 6.47 -19.78
N LYS A 115 22.46 5.47 -19.57
CA LYS A 115 22.27 4.42 -18.55
C LYS A 115 23.36 4.50 -17.49
N LYS A 116 22.94 4.51 -16.21
CA LYS A 116 23.87 4.53 -15.05
C LYS A 116 24.73 3.24 -14.98
N GLY A 117 24.21 2.11 -15.45
CA GLY A 117 24.85 0.80 -15.36
C GLY A 117 26.01 0.56 -16.32
N LYS A 118 26.56 -0.65 -16.28
CA LYS A 118 27.51 -1.18 -17.27
C LYS A 118 26.74 -1.83 -18.42
N ARG A 119 27.37 -1.87 -19.60
CA ARG A 119 26.86 -2.61 -20.75
C ARG A 119 26.54 -4.08 -20.39
N PRO A 120 25.35 -4.59 -20.72
CA PRO A 120 25.03 -6.00 -20.50
C PRO A 120 25.74 -6.92 -21.50
N HIS A 121 26.08 -8.12 -21.05
CA HIS A 121 26.68 -9.17 -21.88
C HIS A 121 25.60 -9.95 -22.66
N VAL A 122 24.87 -9.24 -23.51
CA VAL A 122 23.88 -9.82 -24.45
C VAL A 122 24.31 -9.53 -25.89
N ALA A 123 23.88 -10.35 -26.85
CA ALA A 123 24.31 -10.23 -28.25
C ALA A 123 24.02 -8.84 -28.85
N SER A 124 22.88 -8.25 -28.49
CA SER A 124 22.49 -6.90 -28.91
C SER A 124 23.24 -5.77 -28.18
N GLY A 125 24.07 -6.08 -27.17
CA GLY A 125 24.75 -5.09 -26.33
C GLY A 125 23.85 -4.24 -25.43
N ALA A 126 22.54 -4.42 -25.49
CA ALA A 126 21.53 -3.72 -24.69
C ALA A 126 20.29 -4.60 -24.50
N TYR A 127 19.59 -4.43 -23.38
CA TYR A 127 18.34 -5.16 -23.15
C TYR A 127 17.22 -4.62 -24.03
N GLU A 128 16.28 -5.49 -24.40
CA GLU A 128 15.16 -5.15 -25.28
C GLU A 128 14.35 -3.92 -24.83
N PRO A 129 14.00 -3.74 -23.54
CA PRO A 129 13.27 -2.54 -23.10
C PRO A 129 14.00 -1.23 -23.37
N GLU A 130 15.34 -1.22 -23.25
CA GLU A 130 16.18 -0.05 -23.51
C GLU A 130 16.24 0.27 -25.01
N ARG A 131 16.32 -0.78 -25.85
CA ARG A 131 16.26 -0.63 -27.31
C ARG A 131 14.91 -0.05 -27.75
N VAL A 132 13.80 -0.52 -27.16
CA VAL A 132 12.45 0.00 -27.44
C VAL A 132 12.31 1.47 -27.01
N GLN A 133 12.92 1.88 -25.89
CA GLN A 133 12.94 3.29 -25.49
C GLN A 133 13.60 4.18 -26.55
N VAL A 134 14.78 3.78 -27.01
CA VAL A 134 15.54 4.51 -28.04
C VAL A 134 14.80 4.52 -29.37
N CYS A 135 14.17 3.40 -29.75
CA CYS A 135 13.32 3.33 -30.94
C CYS A 135 12.11 4.26 -30.82
N THR A 136 11.48 4.35 -29.64
CA THR A 136 10.38 5.30 -29.38
C THR A 136 10.86 6.75 -29.56
N GLN A 137 12.04 7.09 -29.05
CA GLN A 137 12.64 8.42 -29.22
C GLN A 137 12.94 8.73 -30.69
N ALA A 138 13.48 7.76 -31.43
CA ALA A 138 13.74 7.87 -32.86
C ALA A 138 12.45 8.15 -33.66
N MET A 139 11.40 7.38 -33.41
CA MET A 139 10.11 7.57 -34.08
C MET A 139 9.45 8.92 -33.76
N ILE A 140 9.68 9.45 -32.55
CA ILE A 140 9.25 10.82 -32.20
C ILE A 140 10.01 11.86 -33.02
N LEU A 141 11.33 11.71 -33.17
CA LEU A 141 12.14 12.62 -34.01
C LEU A 141 11.70 12.55 -35.48
N GLU A 142 11.40 11.36 -36.00
CA GLU A 142 10.87 11.18 -37.35
C GLU A 142 9.53 11.90 -37.56
N ASP A 143 8.60 11.78 -36.61
CA ASP A 143 7.33 12.52 -36.66
C ASP A 143 7.50 14.04 -36.55
N ASN A 144 8.67 14.52 -36.14
CA ASN A 144 9.04 15.94 -36.09
C ASN A 144 9.95 16.34 -37.27
N GLY A 145 10.07 15.50 -38.31
CA GLY A 145 10.72 15.85 -39.58
C GLY A 145 12.21 15.47 -39.72
N TYR A 146 12.79 14.76 -38.75
CA TYR A 146 14.20 14.33 -38.83
C TYR A 146 14.34 12.95 -39.47
N GLU A 147 15.42 12.71 -40.20
CA GLU A 147 15.83 11.36 -40.57
C GLU A 147 16.59 10.71 -39.41
N VAL A 148 16.23 9.48 -39.03
CA VAL A 148 16.85 8.79 -37.88
C VAL A 148 17.34 7.40 -38.29
N PRO A 149 18.54 7.29 -38.88
CA PRO A 149 19.08 6.02 -39.36
C PRO A 149 19.46 5.07 -38.22
N GLN A 150 19.81 5.59 -37.05
CA GLN A 150 20.20 4.81 -35.88
C GLN A 150 19.97 5.58 -34.58
N GLY A 151 19.90 4.87 -33.46
CA GLY A 151 19.97 5.43 -32.11
C GLY A 151 21.19 4.92 -31.35
N ALA A 152 21.41 5.40 -30.12
CA ALA A 152 22.48 4.89 -29.27
C ALA A 152 22.15 4.89 -27.77
N LEU A 153 22.82 4.01 -27.03
CA LEU A 153 22.83 3.96 -25.57
C LEU A 153 24.22 4.32 -25.06
N TRP A 154 24.31 5.23 -24.09
CA TRP A 154 25.56 5.55 -23.41
C TRP A 154 25.58 4.95 -22.01
N TYR A 155 26.44 3.97 -21.77
CA TYR A 155 26.61 3.34 -20.46
C TYR A 155 27.69 4.07 -19.65
N VAL A 156 27.30 4.77 -18.60
CA VAL A 156 28.23 5.53 -17.75
C VAL A 156 29.22 4.60 -17.03
N GLY A 157 28.75 3.43 -16.59
CA GLY A 157 29.56 2.47 -15.83
C GLY A 157 30.67 1.80 -16.65
N SER A 158 30.49 1.63 -17.96
CA SER A 158 31.52 1.11 -18.88
C SER A 158 32.15 2.19 -19.75
N ARG A 159 31.59 3.42 -19.78
CA ARG A 159 31.97 4.52 -20.69
C ARG A 159 31.92 4.13 -22.16
N GLU A 160 30.90 3.34 -22.52
CA GLU A 160 30.73 2.82 -23.88
C GLU A 160 29.45 3.38 -24.52
N LYS A 161 29.56 3.77 -25.79
CA LYS A 161 28.42 4.05 -26.68
C LYS A 161 28.06 2.78 -27.44
N VAL A 162 26.85 2.27 -27.25
CA VAL A 162 26.34 1.09 -27.94
C VAL A 162 25.31 1.54 -28.98
N PRO A 163 25.53 1.32 -30.28
CA PRO A 163 24.55 1.66 -31.30
C PRO A 163 23.31 0.75 -31.18
N VAL A 164 22.14 1.33 -31.42
CA VAL A 164 20.86 0.63 -31.47
C VAL A 164 20.37 0.64 -32.91
N ILE A 165 20.35 -0.54 -33.54
CA ILE A 165 19.83 -0.74 -34.89
C ILE A 165 18.30 -0.63 -34.85
N LEU A 166 17.75 0.26 -35.67
CA LEU A 166 16.31 0.59 -35.77
C LEU A 166 15.64 -0.18 -36.91
N ASP A 167 15.81 -1.51 -36.89
CA ASP A 167 15.22 -2.41 -37.89
C ASP A 167 13.69 -2.50 -37.79
N ASP A 168 13.06 -3.04 -38.83
CA ASP A 168 11.60 -3.20 -38.90
C ASP A 168 11.04 -4.05 -37.75
N GLU A 169 11.82 -5.02 -37.24
CA GLU A 169 11.42 -5.84 -36.11
C GLU A 169 11.30 -5.02 -34.82
N LEU A 170 12.32 -4.21 -34.50
CA LEU A 170 12.31 -3.33 -33.33
C LEU A 170 11.23 -2.26 -33.45
N ARG A 171 11.02 -1.71 -34.65
CA ARG A 171 9.93 -0.76 -34.92
C ARG A 171 8.56 -1.40 -34.68
N ALA A 172 8.32 -2.60 -35.23
CA ALA A 172 7.06 -3.31 -35.04
C ALA A 172 6.79 -3.62 -33.55
N LYS A 173 7.81 -4.09 -32.82
CA LYS A 173 7.72 -4.31 -31.37
C LYS A 173 7.41 -3.02 -30.59
N THR A 174 8.05 -1.91 -30.96
CA THR A 174 7.85 -0.60 -30.33
C THR A 174 6.41 -0.12 -30.55
N ILE A 175 5.89 -0.19 -31.78
CA ILE A 175 4.50 0.15 -32.09
C ILE A 175 3.52 -0.75 -31.32
N SER A 176 3.79 -2.05 -31.25
CA SER A 176 2.96 -3.00 -30.50
C SER A 176 2.94 -2.69 -29.01
N ALA A 177 4.09 -2.32 -28.42
CA ALA A 177 4.19 -1.96 -27.01
C ALA A 177 3.44 -0.66 -26.70
N ILE A 178 3.59 0.37 -27.55
CA ILE A 178 2.84 1.64 -27.44
C ILE A 178 1.34 1.37 -27.49
N SER A 179 0.89 0.60 -28.48
CA SER A 179 -0.54 0.31 -28.67
C SER A 179 -1.10 -0.47 -27.48
N ALA A 180 -0.43 -1.54 -27.05
CA ALA A 180 -0.90 -2.35 -25.93
C ALA A 180 -0.95 -1.57 -24.60
N LEU A 181 0.04 -0.71 -24.31
CA LEU A 181 0.02 0.16 -23.14
C LEU A 181 -1.13 1.16 -23.19
N ARG A 182 -1.35 1.79 -24.35
CA ARG A 182 -2.44 2.76 -24.54
C ARG A 182 -3.81 2.08 -24.43
N ASP A 183 -3.99 0.89 -25.00
CA ASP A 183 -5.23 0.13 -24.91
C ASP A 183 -5.52 -0.33 -23.48
N ALA A 184 -4.50 -0.76 -22.73
CA ALA A 184 -4.66 -1.10 -21.32
C ALA A 184 -5.08 0.13 -20.51
N ALA A 185 -4.43 1.29 -20.72
CA ALA A 185 -4.80 2.54 -20.06
C ALA A 185 -6.23 2.98 -20.39
N ALA A 186 -6.65 2.86 -21.66
CA ALA A 186 -7.98 3.26 -22.12
C ALA A 186 -9.09 2.32 -21.62
N SER A 187 -8.84 1.02 -21.55
CA SER A 187 -9.81 0.02 -21.10
C SER A 187 -9.92 -0.05 -19.57
N GLY A 188 -8.96 0.49 -18.84
CA GLY A 188 -8.84 0.26 -17.39
C GLY A 188 -8.53 -1.20 -17.04
N HIS A 189 -8.17 -2.03 -18.03
CA HIS A 189 -7.87 -3.43 -17.81
C HIS A 189 -6.42 -3.60 -17.39
N ARG A 190 -6.23 -3.78 -16.08
CA ARG A 190 -4.92 -4.00 -15.49
C ARG A 190 -4.32 -5.33 -16.01
N PRO A 191 -3.12 -5.35 -16.63
CA PRO A 191 -2.46 -6.58 -17.08
C PRO A 191 -2.24 -7.55 -15.91
N PRO A 192 -2.22 -8.88 -16.11
CA PRO A 192 -1.94 -9.81 -15.02
C PRO A 192 -0.48 -9.68 -14.52
N PRO A 193 -0.20 -10.00 -13.25
CA PRO A 193 1.18 -10.09 -12.76
C PRO A 193 1.99 -11.17 -13.49
N LEU A 194 3.30 -10.93 -13.65
CA LEU A 194 4.20 -11.92 -14.25
C LEU A 194 4.24 -13.22 -13.44
N GLU A 195 4.33 -14.34 -14.14
CA GLU A 195 4.36 -15.68 -13.53
C GLU A 195 5.79 -16.11 -13.22
N ASN A 196 6.09 -16.38 -11.94
CA ASN A 196 7.39 -16.87 -11.45
C ASN A 196 8.61 -16.13 -12.01
N SER A 197 8.43 -14.86 -12.41
CA SER A 197 9.47 -14.13 -13.11
C SER A 197 10.62 -13.77 -12.16
N PRO A 198 11.89 -13.95 -12.56
CA PRO A 198 13.05 -13.53 -11.78
C PRO A 198 13.17 -12.00 -11.66
N LYS A 199 12.32 -11.24 -12.36
CA LYS A 199 12.19 -9.79 -12.23
C LYS A 199 11.49 -9.37 -10.94
N CYS A 200 10.47 -10.14 -10.51
CA CYS A 200 9.60 -9.77 -9.39
C CYS A 200 10.34 -9.57 -8.05
N PRO A 201 11.31 -10.42 -7.63
CA PRO A 201 12.00 -10.22 -6.35
C PRO A 201 12.77 -8.91 -6.21
N ARG A 202 13.18 -8.29 -7.33
CA ARG A 202 13.93 -7.03 -7.35
C ARG A 202 13.07 -5.83 -7.76
N CYS A 203 11.77 -6.04 -7.94
CA CYS A 203 10.84 -5.01 -8.35
C CYS A 203 10.44 -4.17 -7.13
N SER A 204 10.60 -2.85 -7.23
CA SER A 204 10.17 -1.88 -6.20
C SER A 204 8.67 -1.97 -5.92
N LEU A 205 7.85 -2.26 -6.94
CA LEU A 205 6.41 -2.43 -6.79
C LEU A 205 5.98 -3.85 -6.41
N ALA A 206 6.89 -4.78 -6.09
CA ALA A 206 6.49 -6.14 -5.69
C ALA A 206 5.49 -6.13 -4.53
N GLY A 207 5.66 -5.20 -3.58
CA GLY A 207 4.79 -5.07 -2.42
C GLY A 207 3.42 -4.47 -2.69
N ILE A 208 3.25 -3.85 -3.85
CA ILE A 208 2.01 -3.26 -4.36
C ILE A 208 1.32 -4.23 -5.30
N CYS A 209 2.10 -4.83 -6.20
CA CYS A 209 1.66 -5.78 -7.22
C CYS A 209 1.15 -7.08 -6.61
N LEU A 210 1.84 -7.60 -5.58
CA LEU A 210 1.57 -8.89 -4.93
C LEU A 210 1.44 -10.04 -5.95
N PRO A 211 2.49 -10.27 -6.78
CA PRO A 211 2.39 -11.16 -7.92
C PRO A 211 2.10 -12.61 -7.52
N ASP A 212 2.74 -13.10 -6.45
CA ASP A 212 2.60 -14.49 -6.03
C ASP A 212 1.29 -14.72 -5.28
N GLU A 213 0.85 -13.75 -4.47
CA GLU A 213 -0.45 -13.80 -3.78
C GLU A 213 -1.62 -13.75 -4.77
N THR A 214 -1.50 -12.94 -5.81
CA THR A 214 -2.51 -12.84 -6.87
C THR A 214 -2.53 -14.12 -7.72
N ASN A 215 -1.35 -14.59 -8.15
CA ASN A 215 -1.24 -15.78 -9.01
C ASN A 215 -1.57 -17.10 -8.30
N LEU A 216 -1.49 -17.15 -6.97
CA LEU A 216 -1.91 -18.33 -6.19
C LEU A 216 -3.35 -18.74 -6.53
N PHE A 217 -4.26 -17.77 -6.64
CA PHE A 217 -5.68 -18.06 -6.86
C PHE A 217 -6.05 -18.31 -8.32
N SER A 218 -5.32 -17.72 -9.26
CA SER A 218 -5.61 -17.87 -10.69
C SER A 218 -5.04 -19.17 -11.27
N LYS A 219 -3.81 -19.55 -10.88
CA LYS A 219 -3.06 -20.62 -11.54
C LYS A 219 -2.51 -21.71 -10.61
N LYS A 220 -2.79 -21.65 -9.30
CA LYS A 220 -2.45 -22.68 -8.29
C LYS A 220 -0.95 -23.02 -8.20
N TYR A 221 -0.07 -22.01 -8.21
CA TYR A 221 1.36 -22.20 -7.94
C TYR A 221 1.69 -22.06 -6.45
N THR A 222 2.76 -22.72 -6.01
CA THR A 222 3.35 -22.47 -4.69
C THR A 222 3.93 -21.05 -4.66
N PRO A 223 3.46 -20.16 -3.76
CA PRO A 223 3.98 -18.81 -3.67
C PRO A 223 5.48 -18.85 -3.36
N ARG A 224 6.28 -18.01 -4.03
CA ARG A 224 7.66 -17.82 -3.57
C ARG A 224 7.58 -16.95 -2.33
N PRO A 225 8.58 -17.02 -1.44
CA PRO A 225 8.68 -16.09 -0.32
C PRO A 225 9.12 -14.71 -0.82
N LEU A 226 8.26 -14.05 -1.60
CA LEU A 226 8.38 -12.66 -1.95
C LEU A 226 7.79 -11.83 -0.82
N ASN A 227 8.60 -11.56 0.21
CA ASN A 227 8.29 -10.46 1.12
C ASN A 227 9.18 -9.28 0.75
N PRO A 228 8.67 -8.27 0.01
CA PRO A 228 9.40 -7.02 -0.15
C PRO A 228 9.68 -6.47 1.25
N SER A 229 10.92 -6.03 1.50
CA SER A 229 11.36 -5.66 2.85
C SER A 229 10.40 -4.66 3.48
N ASP A 230 10.17 -4.81 4.78
CA ASP A 230 9.44 -3.81 5.56
C ASP A 230 10.17 -2.46 5.44
N ASP A 231 9.39 -1.40 5.27
CA ASP A 231 9.90 -0.03 5.35
C ASP A 231 10.44 0.19 6.78
N PRO A 232 11.73 0.52 6.95
CA PRO A 232 12.31 0.76 8.27
C PRO A 232 11.69 1.97 8.98
N ALA A 233 10.95 2.83 8.26
CA ALA A 233 10.34 4.02 8.82
C ALA A 233 9.25 3.70 9.85
N LEU A 234 9.30 4.38 11.00
CA LEU A 234 8.42 4.12 12.14
C LEU A 234 7.41 5.26 12.37
N PRO A 235 6.27 4.99 13.01
CA PRO A 235 5.33 6.04 13.40
C PRO A 235 5.91 6.99 14.45
N LEU A 236 5.90 8.30 14.18
CA LEU A 236 6.27 9.34 15.14
C LEU A 236 5.04 9.74 15.98
N TYR A 237 5.06 9.41 17.27
CA TYR A 237 4.01 9.80 18.22
C TYR A 237 4.37 11.09 18.97
N VAL A 238 3.53 12.12 18.82
CA VAL A 238 3.63 13.38 19.58
C VAL A 238 2.40 13.50 20.48
N GLN A 239 2.61 13.39 21.79
CA GLN A 239 1.53 13.33 22.79
C GLN A 239 1.67 14.31 23.96
N THR A 240 2.73 15.13 23.96
CA THR A 240 2.94 16.15 24.99
C THR A 240 2.02 17.34 24.69
N PRO A 241 1.10 17.71 25.61
CA PRO A 241 0.25 18.87 25.43
C PRO A 241 1.06 20.14 25.18
N GLY A 242 0.65 20.97 24.23
CA GLY A 242 1.36 22.21 23.87
C GLY A 242 2.56 22.00 22.94
N ALA A 243 2.95 20.76 22.63
CA ALA A 243 4.04 20.50 21.71
C ALA A 243 3.78 21.06 20.31
N ARG A 244 4.86 21.45 19.63
CA ARG A 244 4.83 22.00 18.28
C ARG A 244 5.72 21.19 17.35
N LEU A 245 5.13 20.69 16.27
CA LEU A 245 5.85 20.00 15.20
C LEU A 245 6.19 20.99 14.07
N ARG A 246 7.49 21.16 13.77
CA ARG A 246 7.96 21.95 12.63
C ARG A 246 8.96 21.17 11.76
N LYS A 247 9.30 21.74 10.62
CA LYS A 247 10.30 21.21 9.68
C LYS A 247 11.57 22.06 9.74
N SER A 248 12.73 21.40 9.66
CA SER A 248 14.03 22.02 9.36
C SER A 248 14.80 21.12 8.40
N GLY A 249 15.04 21.58 7.17
CA GLY A 249 15.66 20.74 6.13
C GLY A 249 14.90 19.44 5.92
N GLU A 250 15.57 18.30 5.98
CA GLU A 250 14.96 16.96 5.85
C GLU A 250 14.55 16.34 7.18
N ARG A 251 14.41 17.15 8.25
CA ARG A 251 14.07 16.71 9.60
C ARG A 251 12.77 17.32 10.10
N LEU A 252 12.04 16.54 10.90
CA LEU A 252 10.97 17.02 11.75
C LEU A 252 11.54 17.38 13.12
N ILE A 253 11.09 18.50 13.67
CA ILE A 253 11.48 18.97 15.01
C ILE A 253 10.22 19.03 15.86
N VAL A 254 10.23 18.30 16.97
CA VAL A 254 9.21 18.32 18.01
C VAL A 254 9.71 19.23 19.13
N GLU A 255 9.09 20.38 19.30
CA GLU A 255 9.41 21.35 20.34
C GLU A 255 8.39 21.27 21.48
N THR A 256 8.88 21.27 22.71
CA THR A 256 8.09 21.40 23.94
C THR A 256 8.61 22.62 24.72
N GLU A 257 7.99 22.96 25.85
CA GLU A 257 8.48 24.07 26.70
C GLU A 257 9.87 23.78 27.30
N GLU A 258 10.18 22.50 27.55
CA GLU A 258 11.40 22.07 28.25
C GLU A 258 12.50 21.63 27.26
N ASP A 259 12.12 20.87 26.21
CA ASP A 259 13.06 20.18 25.33
C ASP A 259 12.66 20.27 23.84
N SER A 260 13.61 19.95 22.96
CA SER A 260 13.36 19.71 21.54
C SER A 260 13.98 18.39 21.08
N MET A 261 13.31 17.71 20.15
CA MET A 261 13.74 16.45 19.56
C MET A 261 13.69 16.54 18.02
N GLU A 262 14.75 16.08 17.36
CA GLU A 262 14.81 16.01 15.90
C GLU A 262 14.72 14.58 15.38
N VAL A 263 13.93 14.36 14.33
CA VAL A 263 13.76 13.06 13.68
C VAL A 263 13.92 13.21 12.17
N PRO A 264 14.77 12.43 11.49
CA PRO A 264 14.84 12.41 10.03
C PRO A 264 13.50 12.02 9.42
N MET A 265 13.01 12.74 8.40
CA MET A 265 11.73 12.39 7.76
C MET A 265 11.77 11.03 7.08
N ILE A 266 12.93 10.59 6.60
CA ILE A 266 13.11 9.27 5.98
C ILE A 266 12.85 8.11 6.96
N ASP A 267 12.94 8.38 8.27
CA ASP A 267 12.68 7.38 9.31
C ASP A 267 11.23 7.44 9.83
N VAL A 268 10.36 8.29 9.23
CA VAL A 268 8.99 8.54 9.71
C VAL A 268 7.98 8.01 8.70
N SER A 269 7.31 6.91 9.04
CA SER A 269 6.24 6.34 8.18
C SER A 269 4.89 7.04 8.33
N GLN A 270 4.65 7.66 9.49
CA GLN A 270 3.46 8.48 9.75
C GLN A 270 3.68 9.37 10.96
N VAL A 271 2.95 10.48 11.04
CA VAL A 271 2.92 11.35 12.22
C VAL A 271 1.61 11.15 12.96
N VAL A 272 1.67 10.99 14.28
CA VAL A 272 0.50 10.73 15.13
C VAL A 272 0.45 11.78 16.22
N LEU A 273 -0.50 12.70 16.09
CA LEU A 273 -0.68 13.82 17.01
C LEU A 273 -1.80 13.50 17.99
N LEU A 274 -1.50 13.52 19.29
CA LEU A 274 -2.45 13.13 20.34
C LEU A 274 -2.66 14.28 21.34
N GLY A 275 -3.90 14.76 21.40
CA GLY A 275 -4.28 15.89 22.24
C GLY A 275 -3.95 17.24 21.60
N PRO A 276 -3.76 18.30 22.40
CA PRO A 276 -3.53 19.65 21.90
C PRO A 276 -2.07 19.82 21.46
N VAL A 277 -1.76 19.33 20.25
CA VAL A 277 -0.45 19.44 19.60
C VAL A 277 -0.62 20.28 18.33
N SER A 278 0.33 21.18 18.06
CA SER A 278 0.31 22.03 16.87
C SER A 278 1.30 21.53 15.81
N VAL A 279 0.98 21.75 14.53
CA VAL A 279 1.89 21.52 13.40
C VAL A 279 2.01 22.80 12.59
N THR A 280 3.22 23.13 12.15
CA THR A 280 3.41 24.31 11.28
C THR A 280 3.04 24.01 9.84
N THR A 281 2.53 25.01 9.12
CA THR A 281 2.18 24.88 7.70
C THR A 281 3.32 24.32 6.83
N PRO A 282 4.59 24.75 6.97
CA PRO A 282 5.69 24.16 6.21
C PRO A 282 5.92 22.68 6.49
N ALA A 283 5.75 22.22 7.73
CA ALA A 283 5.84 20.81 8.07
C ALA A 283 4.69 20.03 7.43
N LEU A 284 3.45 20.53 7.54
CA LEU A 284 2.28 19.88 6.95
C LEU A 284 2.37 19.78 5.41
N HIS A 285 2.84 20.84 4.74
CA HIS A 285 3.07 20.83 3.29
C HIS A 285 4.09 19.77 2.87
N GLU A 286 5.18 19.62 3.62
CA GLU A 286 6.18 18.61 3.32
C GLU A 286 5.65 17.19 3.56
N LEU A 287 4.98 16.96 4.70
CA LEU A 287 4.37 15.67 5.01
C LEU A 287 3.38 15.23 3.91
N MET A 288 2.58 16.16 3.37
CA MET A 288 1.69 15.87 2.23
C MET A 288 2.45 15.57 0.93
N LYS A 289 3.55 16.27 0.64
CA LYS A 289 4.38 16.04 -0.57
C LYS A 289 5.11 14.71 -0.53
N SER A 290 5.61 14.35 0.65
CA SER A 290 6.31 13.09 0.92
C SER A 290 5.35 11.94 1.22
N GLU A 291 4.03 12.15 1.11
CA GLU A 291 3.00 11.15 1.35
C GLU A 291 3.06 10.49 2.75
N ILE A 292 3.58 11.22 3.74
CA ILE A 292 3.60 10.83 5.14
C ILE A 292 2.28 11.28 5.80
N PRO A 293 1.36 10.37 6.14
CA PRO A 293 0.06 10.74 6.68
C PRO A 293 0.18 11.30 8.10
N VAL A 294 -0.64 12.30 8.41
CA VAL A 294 -0.78 12.86 9.77
C VAL A 294 -2.09 12.40 10.38
N SER A 295 -2.04 11.61 11.43
CA SER A 295 -3.21 11.14 12.19
C SER A 295 -3.49 12.05 13.38
N TRP A 296 -4.76 12.42 13.55
CA TRP A 296 -5.23 13.33 14.60
C TRP A 296 -6.03 12.55 15.63
N LEU A 297 -5.61 12.61 16.89
CA LEU A 297 -6.27 11.94 18.00
C LEU A 297 -6.59 12.95 19.10
N SER A 298 -7.76 12.81 19.72
CA SER A 298 -8.10 13.55 20.94
C SER A 298 -7.21 13.16 22.11
N THR A 299 -7.23 13.94 23.19
CA THR A 299 -6.54 13.62 24.46
C THR A 299 -6.93 12.25 25.03
N GLY A 300 -8.18 11.83 24.81
CA GLY A 300 -8.70 10.52 25.20
C GLY A 300 -8.30 9.37 24.27
N GLY A 301 -7.48 9.63 23.25
CA GLY A 301 -7.04 8.63 22.28
C GLY A 301 -8.07 8.29 21.19
N TRP A 302 -9.17 9.03 21.11
CA TRP A 302 -10.12 8.88 19.99
C TRP A 302 -9.50 9.38 18.70
N PHE A 303 -9.52 8.55 17.66
CA PHE A 303 -9.15 8.95 16.31
C PHE A 303 -10.19 9.94 15.75
N LEU A 304 -9.72 11.13 15.40
CA LEU A 304 -10.53 12.24 14.87
C LEU A 304 -10.51 12.27 13.34
N GLY A 305 -9.40 11.86 12.74
CA GLY A 305 -9.20 11.85 11.30
C GLY A 305 -7.73 11.80 10.93
N HIS A 306 -7.45 11.93 9.64
CA HIS A 306 -6.09 11.99 9.13
C HIS A 306 -6.00 12.99 7.98
N THR A 307 -4.81 13.55 7.78
CA THR A 307 -4.46 14.41 6.66
C THR A 307 -3.47 13.65 5.78
N THR A 308 -3.76 13.63 4.49
CA THR A 308 -2.88 13.14 3.43
C THR A 308 -2.73 14.24 2.39
N GLY A 309 -1.81 14.06 1.42
CA GLY A 309 -1.82 14.89 0.22
C GLY A 309 -3.09 14.65 -0.63
N THR A 310 -2.95 14.69 -1.95
CA THR A 310 -4.08 14.44 -2.88
C THR A 310 -4.64 13.01 -2.81
N GLY A 311 -3.98 12.12 -2.06
CA GLY A 311 -4.39 10.73 -1.87
C GLY A 311 -4.13 9.89 -3.12
N ASN A 312 -4.65 8.66 -3.12
CA ASN A 312 -4.55 7.76 -4.26
C ASN A 312 -5.51 8.20 -5.38
N GLY A 313 -4.96 8.51 -6.55
CA GLY A 313 -5.71 8.95 -7.73
C GLY A 313 -6.53 7.83 -8.39
N ASN A 314 -6.31 6.57 -8.02
CA ASN A 314 -6.98 5.43 -8.62
C ASN A 314 -8.45 5.34 -8.19
N VAL A 315 -9.34 5.86 -9.03
CA VAL A 315 -10.79 5.81 -8.81
C VAL A 315 -11.36 4.41 -9.07
N ALA A 316 -10.70 3.58 -9.90
CA ALA A 316 -11.23 2.28 -10.29
C ALA A 316 -11.42 1.31 -9.11
N VAL A 317 -10.51 1.36 -8.12
CA VAL A 317 -10.64 0.59 -6.87
C VAL A 317 -11.90 1.04 -6.10
N ARG A 318 -12.14 2.35 -6.01
CA ARG A 318 -13.33 2.90 -5.35
C ARG A 318 -14.60 2.52 -6.11
N GLU A 319 -14.63 2.65 -7.43
CA GLU A 319 -15.78 2.21 -8.22
C GLU A 319 -16.13 0.74 -7.97
N ALA A 320 -15.12 -0.14 -7.97
CA ALA A 320 -15.31 -1.55 -7.67
C ALA A 320 -15.86 -1.77 -6.25
N GLN A 321 -15.35 -1.02 -5.27
CA GLN A 321 -15.85 -1.02 -3.90
C GLN A 321 -17.32 -0.59 -3.83
N TYR A 322 -17.69 0.52 -4.46
CA TYR A 322 -19.07 1.02 -4.47
C TYR A 322 -20.02 0.04 -5.16
N ARG A 323 -19.63 -0.55 -6.30
CA ARG A 323 -20.42 -1.60 -6.97
C ARG A 323 -20.67 -2.79 -6.06
N CYS A 324 -19.65 -3.22 -5.30
CA CYS A 324 -19.81 -4.30 -4.33
C CYS A 324 -20.68 -3.89 -3.13
N ALA A 325 -20.48 -2.68 -2.61
CA ALA A 325 -21.21 -2.16 -1.45
C ALA A 325 -22.72 -2.02 -1.71
N PHE A 326 -23.11 -1.79 -2.97
CA PHE A 326 -24.51 -1.72 -3.39
C PHE A 326 -25.14 -3.07 -3.76
N ASP A 327 -24.38 -4.16 -3.71
CA ASP A 327 -24.87 -5.53 -3.91
C ASP A 327 -24.96 -6.24 -2.55
N GLU A 328 -26.19 -6.36 -2.03
CA GLU A 328 -26.44 -6.95 -0.71
C GLU A 328 -25.92 -8.39 -0.59
N ASN A 329 -25.97 -9.18 -1.66
CA ASN A 329 -25.52 -10.57 -1.65
C ASN A 329 -23.99 -10.65 -1.56
N ARG A 330 -23.28 -9.79 -2.29
CA ARG A 330 -21.82 -9.69 -2.21
C ARG A 330 -21.38 -9.16 -0.84
N CYS A 331 -22.06 -8.13 -0.32
CA CYS A 331 -21.82 -7.61 1.03
C CYS A 331 -22.00 -8.68 2.10
N LEU A 332 -23.08 -9.46 2.02
CA LEU A 332 -23.33 -10.56 2.96
C LEU A 332 -22.26 -11.64 2.84
N ALA A 333 -21.87 -12.04 1.63
CA ALA A 333 -20.80 -13.03 1.42
C ALA A 333 -19.47 -12.59 2.06
N LEU A 334 -19.06 -11.34 1.85
CA LEU A 334 -17.86 -10.77 2.50
C LEU A 334 -18.01 -10.70 4.03
N SER A 335 -19.16 -10.23 4.50
CA SER A 335 -19.46 -10.11 5.94
C SER A 335 -19.36 -11.45 6.67
N ARG A 336 -19.93 -12.52 6.10
CA ARG A 336 -19.84 -13.88 6.66
C ARG A 336 -18.40 -14.32 6.83
N ASN A 337 -17.56 -14.06 5.83
CA ASN A 337 -16.15 -14.42 5.87
C ASN A 337 -15.39 -13.64 6.95
N LEU A 338 -15.60 -12.32 7.05
CA LEU A 338 -14.97 -11.47 8.07
C LEU A 338 -15.38 -11.87 9.50
N VAL A 339 -16.68 -12.05 9.75
CA VAL A 339 -17.20 -12.45 11.06
C VAL A 339 -16.73 -13.85 11.44
N THR A 340 -16.76 -14.80 10.50
CA THR A 340 -16.24 -16.15 10.72
C THR A 340 -14.77 -16.11 11.11
N ALA A 341 -13.94 -15.33 10.41
CA ALA A 341 -12.53 -15.19 10.70
C ALA A 341 -12.27 -14.53 12.06
N LYS A 342 -13.03 -13.51 12.43
CA LYS A 342 -13.00 -12.92 13.79
C LYS A 342 -13.23 -13.98 14.87
N ILE A 343 -14.29 -14.78 14.74
CA ILE A 343 -14.64 -15.81 15.74
C ILE A 343 -13.54 -16.88 15.82
N GLN A 344 -13.01 -17.31 14.68
CA GLN A 344 -11.89 -18.26 14.62
C GLN A 344 -10.63 -17.70 15.29
N ASN A 345 -10.30 -16.42 15.05
CA ASN A 345 -9.16 -15.76 15.65
C ASN A 345 -9.34 -15.55 17.16
N SER A 346 -10.54 -15.19 17.62
CA SER A 346 -10.91 -15.16 19.05
C SER A 346 -10.73 -16.53 19.71
N ARG A 347 -11.17 -17.60 19.05
CA ARG A 347 -10.98 -18.98 19.53
C ARG A 347 -9.49 -19.35 19.61
N THR A 348 -8.69 -18.99 18.61
CA THR A 348 -7.24 -19.23 18.62
C THR A 348 -6.55 -18.47 19.75
N MET A 349 -6.95 -17.22 20.00
CA MET A 349 -6.43 -16.42 21.10
C MET A 349 -6.74 -17.04 22.47
N LEU A 350 -7.99 -17.44 22.71
CA LEU A 350 -8.37 -18.14 23.93
C LEU A 350 -7.58 -19.44 24.10
N ARG A 351 -7.53 -20.28 23.07
CA ARG A 351 -6.82 -21.58 23.11
C ARG A 351 -5.36 -21.41 23.56
N ARG A 352 -4.66 -20.41 23.01
CA ARG A 352 -3.23 -20.16 23.22
C ARG A 352 -2.90 -19.47 24.53
N ASN A 353 -3.77 -18.57 25.02
CA ASN A 353 -3.46 -17.71 26.16
C ASN A 353 -4.19 -18.12 27.45
N TRP A 354 -5.09 -19.11 27.41
CA TRP A 354 -5.75 -19.61 28.62
C TRP A 354 -4.74 -20.18 29.61
N ARG A 355 -4.68 -19.61 30.81
CA ARG A 355 -3.71 -20.01 31.83
C ARG A 355 -4.18 -21.22 32.64
N THR A 356 -3.27 -22.16 32.86
CA THR A 356 -3.52 -23.47 33.50
C THR A 356 -3.84 -23.38 34.99
N GLU A 357 -3.40 -22.32 35.68
CA GLU A 357 -3.65 -22.06 37.11
C GLU A 357 -5.14 -21.82 37.46
N ARG A 358 -6.02 -21.81 36.44
CA ARG A 358 -7.47 -21.85 36.57
C ARG A 358 -7.92 -23.21 36.01
N GLU A 359 -7.80 -24.27 36.80
CA GLU A 359 -8.02 -25.70 36.48
C GLU A 359 -9.47 -26.08 36.07
N ASP A 360 -10.22 -25.18 35.43
CA ASP A 360 -11.50 -25.51 34.81
C ASP A 360 -11.31 -25.79 33.32
N THR A 361 -10.62 -26.89 33.03
CA THR A 361 -10.43 -27.40 31.65
C THR A 361 -11.77 -27.60 30.95
N THR A 362 -12.80 -27.99 31.71
CA THR A 362 -14.17 -28.17 31.23
C THR A 362 -14.75 -26.86 30.69
N SER A 363 -14.62 -25.75 31.41
CA SER A 363 -15.07 -24.42 30.95
C SER A 363 -14.31 -23.93 29.71
N LYS A 364 -12.99 -24.16 29.65
CA LYS A 364 -12.18 -23.85 28.47
C LYS A 364 -12.68 -24.59 27.23
N ASP A 365 -12.84 -25.91 27.32
CA ASP A 365 -13.23 -26.74 26.18
C ASP A 365 -14.65 -26.43 25.72
N GLN A 366 -15.58 -26.16 26.66
CA GLN A 366 -16.93 -25.69 26.35
C GLN A 366 -16.93 -24.38 25.58
N ALA A 367 -16.14 -23.38 26.00
CA ALA A 367 -16.03 -22.11 25.31
C ALA A 367 -15.43 -22.28 23.89
N LEU A 368 -14.37 -23.08 23.77
CA LEU A 368 -13.71 -23.35 22.48
C LEU A 368 -14.62 -24.10 21.50
N GLU A 369 -15.42 -25.05 21.97
CA GLU A 369 -16.38 -25.79 21.13
C GLU A 369 -17.60 -24.94 20.76
N ARG A 370 -18.13 -24.09 21.65
CA ARG A 370 -19.17 -23.11 21.27
C ARG A 370 -18.67 -22.17 20.19
N LEU A 371 -17.50 -21.55 20.35
CA LEU A 371 -16.94 -20.64 19.34
C LEU A 371 -16.73 -21.34 17.98
N LYS A 372 -16.29 -22.61 17.99
CA LYS A 372 -16.15 -23.42 16.78
C LYS A 372 -17.50 -23.63 16.08
N ARG A 373 -18.57 -23.95 16.84
CA ARG A 373 -19.92 -24.11 16.31
C ARG A 373 -20.45 -22.80 15.73
N ILE A 374 -20.33 -21.69 16.46
CA ILE A 374 -20.79 -20.38 16.00
C ILE A 374 -20.04 -19.95 14.74
N ALA A 375 -18.72 -20.16 14.65
CA ALA A 375 -17.96 -19.89 13.43
C ALA A 375 -18.48 -20.68 12.21
N LYS A 376 -18.79 -21.97 12.40
CA LYS A 376 -19.37 -22.80 11.33
C LYS A 376 -20.76 -22.33 10.91
N GLN A 377 -21.57 -21.86 11.86
CA GLN A 377 -22.90 -21.31 11.58
C GLN A 377 -22.81 -19.98 10.85
N ALA A 378 -21.96 -19.04 11.32
CA ALA A 378 -21.78 -17.71 10.75
C ALA A 378 -21.45 -17.74 9.24
N HIS A 379 -20.71 -18.76 8.79
CA HIS A 379 -20.38 -18.93 7.38
C HIS A 379 -21.60 -19.18 6.47
N ASN A 380 -22.69 -19.73 7.02
CA ASN A 380 -23.88 -20.16 6.26
C ASN A 380 -25.14 -19.30 6.55
N ILE A 381 -25.01 -18.17 7.24
CA ILE A 381 -26.15 -17.32 7.59
C ILE A 381 -26.63 -16.50 6.39
N ASP A 382 -27.94 -16.47 6.12
CA ASP A 382 -28.49 -15.82 4.93
C ASP A 382 -28.93 -14.35 5.12
N ASN A 383 -28.74 -13.76 6.31
CA ASN A 383 -29.05 -12.34 6.54
C ASN A 383 -28.14 -11.68 7.59
N VAL A 384 -28.02 -10.36 7.50
CA VAL A 384 -27.13 -9.57 8.35
C VAL A 384 -27.57 -9.55 9.82
N GLN A 385 -28.88 -9.58 10.12
CA GLN A 385 -29.35 -9.58 11.52
C GLN A 385 -28.93 -10.83 12.28
N GLN A 386 -29.07 -12.01 11.68
CA GLN A 386 -28.61 -13.27 12.28
C GLN A 386 -27.09 -13.29 12.42
N LEU A 387 -26.35 -12.71 11.46
CA LEU A 387 -24.91 -12.63 11.51
C LEU A 387 -24.43 -11.75 12.68
N LEU A 388 -25.09 -10.62 12.92
CA LEU A 388 -24.89 -9.77 14.10
C LEU A 388 -25.17 -10.52 15.41
N GLY A 389 -26.21 -11.37 15.43
CA GLY A 389 -26.52 -12.23 16.56
C GLY A 389 -25.40 -13.23 16.86
N ALA A 390 -24.89 -13.92 15.84
CA ALA A 390 -23.77 -14.86 15.98
C ALA A 390 -22.48 -14.16 16.42
N GLU A 391 -22.18 -12.97 15.87
CA GLU A 391 -21.06 -12.14 16.32
C GLU A 391 -21.20 -11.75 17.80
N GLY A 392 -22.39 -11.29 18.21
CA GLY A 392 -22.69 -10.90 19.58
C GLY A 392 -22.55 -12.05 20.57
N GLU A 393 -23.08 -13.23 20.23
CA GLU A 393 -22.94 -14.44 21.05
C GLU A 393 -21.46 -14.84 21.21
N ALA A 394 -20.70 -14.88 20.11
CA ALA A 394 -19.28 -15.20 20.16
C ALA A 394 -18.48 -14.17 20.98
N ALA A 395 -18.79 -12.88 20.84
CA ALA A 395 -18.15 -11.83 21.62
C ALA A 395 -18.46 -11.97 23.12
N ALA A 396 -19.70 -12.30 23.49
CA ALA A 396 -20.07 -12.52 24.89
C ALA A 396 -19.27 -13.67 25.51
N ILE A 397 -19.15 -14.81 24.82
CA ILE A 397 -18.35 -15.95 25.28
C ILE A 397 -16.87 -15.57 25.41
N TYR A 398 -16.33 -14.89 24.39
CA TYR A 398 -14.92 -14.50 24.36
C TYR A 398 -14.57 -13.53 25.49
N PHE A 399 -15.37 -12.49 25.69
CA PHE A 399 -15.11 -11.49 26.72
C PHE A 399 -15.38 -12.02 28.13
N ALA A 400 -16.39 -12.88 28.34
CA ALA A 400 -16.59 -13.57 29.62
C ALA A 400 -15.41 -14.48 29.99
N SER A 401 -14.69 -14.97 28.97
CA SER A 401 -13.48 -15.80 29.15
C SER A 401 -12.18 -15.01 29.17
N PHE A 402 -12.21 -13.70 28.97
CA PHE A 402 -11.00 -12.89 28.72
C PHE A 402 -10.07 -12.85 29.92
N GLU A 403 -10.63 -12.78 31.13
CA GLU A 403 -9.87 -12.76 32.38
C GLU A 403 -9.00 -14.02 32.55
N ASN A 404 -9.40 -15.15 31.97
CA ASN A 404 -8.63 -16.40 32.02
C ASN A 404 -7.34 -16.36 31.20
N MET A 405 -7.14 -15.31 30.38
CA MET A 405 -5.90 -15.05 29.65
C MET A 405 -4.93 -14.12 30.41
N LEU A 406 -5.34 -13.54 31.53
CA LEU A 406 -4.57 -12.57 32.31
C LEU A 406 -3.82 -13.23 33.48
N ALA A 407 -2.60 -12.75 33.74
CA ALA A 407 -1.75 -13.22 34.84
C ALA A 407 -2.32 -12.81 36.21
N LYS A 408 -2.35 -13.74 37.17
CA LYS A 408 -2.59 -13.42 38.60
C LYS A 408 -1.26 -13.01 39.26
N HIS A 409 -0.70 -11.84 38.95
CA HIS A 409 0.54 -11.41 39.60
C HIS A 409 0.27 -10.63 40.90
N PRO A 410 1.01 -10.89 42.00
CA PRO A 410 1.02 -10.00 43.17
C PRO A 410 1.59 -8.60 42.85
N ARG A 411 2.30 -8.45 41.73
CA ARG A 411 2.77 -7.16 41.18
C ARG A 411 1.77 -6.47 40.25
N SER A 412 0.68 -7.14 39.87
CA SER A 412 -0.40 -6.60 39.04
C SER A 412 -1.61 -6.23 39.87
N ASN A 413 -1.42 -5.59 41.04
CA ASN A 413 -2.46 -5.08 41.98
C ASN A 413 -3.39 -4.03 41.35
N LEU A 414 -3.83 -4.23 40.11
CA LEU A 414 -4.86 -3.48 39.44
C LEU A 414 -6.17 -3.84 40.14
N PRO A 415 -6.96 -2.85 40.58
CA PRO A 415 -8.22 -3.13 41.25
C PRO A 415 -9.06 -4.05 40.36
N ASN A 416 -9.44 -5.20 40.94
CA ASN A 416 -10.09 -6.36 40.32
C ASN A 416 -10.37 -6.25 38.82
N PHE A 417 -9.58 -6.99 38.04
CA PHE A 417 -9.88 -7.39 36.66
C PHE A 417 -11.15 -8.26 36.55
N SER A 418 -12.24 -7.96 37.26
CA SER A 418 -13.54 -8.61 37.01
C SER A 418 -14.09 -8.09 35.69
N PHE A 419 -13.47 -8.54 34.60
CA PHE A 419 -13.85 -8.23 33.25
C PHE A 419 -14.80 -9.33 32.80
N SER A 420 -16.08 -9.08 32.99
CA SER A 420 -17.15 -9.97 32.52
C SER A 420 -17.72 -9.50 31.18
N THR A 421 -17.67 -8.19 30.91
CA THR A 421 -18.31 -7.58 29.73
C THR A 421 -17.49 -6.41 29.16
N ARG A 422 -17.58 -6.23 27.84
CA ARG A 422 -16.99 -5.09 27.14
C ARG A 422 -17.89 -3.86 27.31
N ASN A 423 -17.40 -2.83 27.99
CA ASN A 423 -18.06 -1.53 28.11
C ASN A 423 -17.25 -0.42 27.43
N ARG A 424 -17.89 0.34 26.53
CA ARG A 424 -17.23 1.31 25.67
C ARG A 424 -17.34 2.75 26.13
N ARG A 425 -18.43 3.17 26.78
CA ARG A 425 -18.75 4.61 26.94
C ARG A 425 -19.50 4.93 28.25
N PRO A 426 -18.79 5.44 29.28
CA PRO A 426 -17.32 5.46 29.41
C PRO A 426 -16.77 4.05 29.72
N PRO A 427 -15.49 3.76 29.42
CA PRO A 427 -14.81 2.60 30.01
C PRO A 427 -14.89 2.69 31.53
N THR A 428 -15.31 1.61 32.18
CA THR A 428 -15.52 1.57 33.64
C THR A 428 -14.37 0.94 34.41
N ASP A 429 -13.41 0.34 33.70
CA ASP A 429 -12.30 -0.39 34.26
C ASP A 429 -11.03 -0.27 33.39
N PRO A 430 -9.86 -0.62 33.95
CA PRO A 430 -8.57 -0.56 33.25
C PRO A 430 -8.52 -1.35 31.93
N VAL A 431 -9.11 -2.56 31.86
CA VAL A 431 -9.07 -3.38 30.63
C VAL A 431 -9.86 -2.71 29.53
N ASN A 432 -11.09 -2.26 29.85
CA ASN A 432 -11.93 -1.56 28.90
C ASN A 432 -11.26 -0.26 28.42
N ALA A 433 -10.51 0.44 29.27
CA ALA A 433 -9.74 1.61 28.87
C ALA A 433 -8.59 1.25 27.89
N MET A 434 -7.82 0.20 28.19
CA MET A 434 -6.74 -0.29 27.33
C MET A 434 -7.25 -0.82 25.99
N LEU A 435 -8.29 -1.67 25.99
CA LEU A 435 -8.92 -2.20 24.78
C LEU A 435 -9.49 -1.07 23.92
N SER A 436 -10.06 -0.03 24.53
CA SER A 436 -10.57 1.12 23.78
C SER A 436 -9.46 1.88 23.07
N LEU A 437 -8.31 2.11 23.73
CA LEU A 437 -7.15 2.73 23.09
C LEU A 437 -6.55 1.83 22.00
N ALA A 438 -6.36 0.54 22.26
CA ALA A 438 -5.83 -0.41 21.28
C ALA A 438 -6.73 -0.53 20.04
N TYR A 439 -8.06 -0.54 20.21
CA TYR A 439 -8.99 -0.50 19.08
C TYR A 439 -8.96 0.84 18.33
N ALA A 440 -8.76 1.97 19.00
CA ALA A 440 -8.60 3.25 18.34
C ALA A 440 -7.33 3.30 17.48
N LEU A 441 -6.20 2.81 18.00
CA LEU A 441 -4.95 2.68 17.25
C LEU A 441 -5.09 1.74 16.05
N LEU A 442 -5.76 0.60 16.22
CA LEU A 442 -6.02 -0.34 15.13
C LEU A 442 -6.96 0.26 14.07
N THR A 443 -8.03 0.96 14.49
CA THR A 443 -8.94 1.66 13.58
C THR A 443 -8.20 2.71 12.75
N ARG A 444 -7.32 3.51 13.39
CA ARG A 444 -6.44 4.45 12.70
C ARG A 444 -5.58 3.74 11.66
N THR A 445 -4.89 2.67 12.04
CA THR A 445 -4.01 1.90 11.14
C THR A 445 -4.78 1.42 9.90
N PHE A 446 -5.94 0.80 10.06
CA PHE A 446 -6.76 0.38 8.92
C PHE A 446 -7.31 1.55 8.11
N THR A 447 -7.70 2.66 8.75
CA THR A 447 -8.19 3.86 8.03
C THR A 447 -7.10 4.43 7.14
N THR A 448 -5.90 4.64 7.67
CA THR A 448 -4.77 5.19 6.90
C THR A 448 -4.34 4.25 5.78
N ILE A 449 -4.27 2.94 6.03
CA ILE A 449 -3.86 1.96 5.01
C ILE A 449 -4.92 1.82 3.91
N THR A 450 -6.20 1.77 4.25
CA THR A 450 -7.28 1.68 3.24
C THR A 450 -7.30 2.92 2.36
N SER A 451 -7.18 4.12 2.93
CA SER A 451 -7.00 5.36 2.17
C SER A 451 -5.81 5.30 1.22
N ALA A 452 -4.64 4.84 1.70
CA ALA A 452 -3.42 4.77 0.90
C ALA A 452 -3.53 3.78 -0.28
N VAL A 453 -4.22 2.65 -0.07
CA VAL A 453 -4.51 1.66 -1.13
C VAL A 453 -5.54 2.18 -2.15
N GLY A 454 -6.21 3.30 -1.86
CA GLY A 454 -7.23 3.88 -2.73
C GLY A 454 -8.63 3.33 -2.48
N LEU A 455 -8.86 2.65 -1.36
CA LEU A 455 -10.21 2.31 -0.88
C LEU A 455 -10.79 3.51 -0.13
N ASP A 456 -12.12 3.64 -0.12
CA ASP A 456 -12.82 4.57 0.75
C ASP A 456 -12.99 3.94 2.15
N PRO A 457 -12.33 4.47 3.21
CA PRO A 457 -12.42 3.88 4.55
C PRO A 457 -13.82 3.92 5.16
N TYR A 458 -14.71 4.77 4.65
CA TYR A 458 -16.05 5.00 5.20
C TYR A 458 -17.13 4.12 4.55
N MET A 459 -16.83 3.48 3.41
CA MET A 459 -17.77 2.59 2.72
C MET A 459 -17.49 1.11 3.04
N GLY A 460 -18.10 0.61 4.12
CA GLY A 460 -18.00 -0.79 4.54
C GLY A 460 -19.03 -1.72 3.86
N PHE A 461 -18.84 -3.02 4.06
CA PHE A 461 -19.71 -4.11 3.60
C PHE A 461 -20.56 -4.69 4.74
N TYR A 462 -20.00 -4.77 5.96
CA TYR A 462 -20.66 -5.32 7.14
C TYR A 462 -21.21 -4.21 8.04
N HIS A 463 -20.35 -3.28 8.44
CA HIS A 463 -20.78 -2.12 9.20
C HIS A 463 -21.49 -1.13 8.28
N ARG A 464 -22.75 -0.81 8.62
CA ARG A 464 -23.49 0.24 7.90
C ARG A 464 -22.75 1.58 7.98
N PRO A 465 -22.63 2.33 6.87
CA PRO A 465 -22.13 3.69 6.88
C PRO A 465 -22.96 4.53 7.88
N ARG A 466 -22.28 5.13 8.84
CA ARG A 466 -22.85 6.13 9.75
C ARG A 466 -21.94 7.35 9.70
N HIS A 467 -22.51 8.53 9.83
CA HIS A 467 -21.76 9.79 9.73
C HIS A 467 -20.50 9.76 10.61
N GLY A 468 -19.33 9.96 9.99
CA GLY A 468 -18.02 10.02 10.66
C GLY A 468 -17.45 8.68 11.15
N ARG A 469 -18.03 7.52 10.81
CA ARG A 469 -17.51 6.20 11.22
C ARG A 469 -16.83 5.50 10.03
N PRO A 470 -15.53 5.17 10.08
CA PRO A 470 -14.82 4.52 8.98
C PRO A 470 -15.22 3.04 8.89
N ALA A 471 -16.34 2.75 8.22
CA ALA A 471 -16.97 1.43 8.24
C ALA A 471 -16.10 0.33 7.62
N LEU A 472 -15.42 0.58 6.49
CA LEU A 472 -14.52 -0.40 5.88
C LEU A 472 -13.34 -0.73 6.80
N ALA A 473 -12.75 0.29 7.42
CA ALA A 473 -11.65 0.08 8.36
C ALA A 473 -12.09 -0.80 9.54
N LEU A 474 -13.32 -0.61 10.00
CA LEU A 474 -13.91 -1.43 11.06
C LEU A 474 -14.20 -2.87 10.61
N ASP A 475 -14.65 -3.06 9.38
CA ASP A 475 -14.86 -4.38 8.79
C ASP A 475 -13.55 -5.17 8.69
N LEU A 476 -12.53 -4.56 8.07
CA LEU A 476 -11.23 -5.21 7.85
C LEU A 476 -10.47 -5.45 9.16
N MET A 477 -10.69 -4.64 10.19
CA MET A 477 -10.07 -4.89 11.48
C MET A 477 -10.74 -6.00 12.29
N GLU A 478 -11.96 -6.45 11.96
CA GLU A 478 -12.68 -7.45 12.77
C GLU A 478 -11.87 -8.73 12.99
N PRO A 479 -11.27 -9.38 11.95
CA PRO A 479 -10.38 -10.53 12.16
C PRO A 479 -9.11 -10.20 12.96
N PHE A 480 -8.70 -8.92 12.95
CA PHE A 480 -7.46 -8.44 13.56
C PHE A 480 -7.61 -8.00 15.02
N ARG A 481 -8.82 -7.72 15.51
CA ARG A 481 -9.04 -7.32 16.91
C ARG A 481 -8.44 -8.30 17.91
N PRO A 482 -8.69 -9.63 17.83
CA PRO A 482 -8.14 -10.57 18.81
C PRO A 482 -6.62 -10.68 18.70
N ILE A 483 -6.11 -10.69 17.47
CA ILE A 483 -4.70 -10.99 17.21
C ILE A 483 -3.78 -9.78 17.38
N VAL A 484 -4.24 -8.54 17.19
CA VAL A 484 -3.41 -7.35 17.36
C VAL A 484 -3.78 -6.63 18.65
N ALA A 485 -5.01 -6.10 18.72
CA ALA A 485 -5.40 -5.21 19.81
C ALA A 485 -5.55 -5.95 21.14
N ASP A 486 -6.31 -7.05 21.18
CA ASP A 486 -6.51 -7.82 22.42
C ASP A 486 -5.20 -8.46 22.87
N SER A 487 -4.46 -9.06 21.94
CA SER A 487 -3.12 -9.62 22.21
C SER A 487 -2.17 -8.59 22.81
N CYS A 488 -2.16 -7.36 22.30
CA CYS A 488 -1.37 -6.26 22.85
C CYS A 488 -1.76 -5.95 24.31
N VAL A 489 -3.06 -5.88 24.61
CA VAL A 489 -3.54 -5.62 25.98
C VAL A 489 -3.17 -6.76 26.92
N ILE A 490 -3.39 -8.00 26.51
CA ILE A 490 -3.02 -9.20 27.28
C ILE A 490 -1.53 -9.20 27.59
N GLN A 491 -0.67 -8.93 26.60
CA GLN A 491 0.78 -8.89 26.77
C GLN A 491 1.22 -7.76 27.71
N ALA A 492 0.70 -6.53 27.51
CA ALA A 492 1.05 -5.38 28.35
C ALA A 492 0.69 -5.61 29.83
N ILE A 493 -0.45 -6.26 30.11
CA ILE A 493 -0.86 -6.64 31.46
C ILE A 493 0.05 -7.76 32.00
N ASN A 494 0.20 -8.84 31.23
CA ASN A 494 0.92 -10.04 31.67
C ASN A 494 2.41 -9.79 31.93
N ASN A 495 3.01 -8.85 31.19
CA ASN A 495 4.40 -8.44 31.37
C ASN A 495 4.58 -7.36 32.45
N GLY A 496 3.49 -6.84 33.03
CA GLY A 496 3.54 -5.80 34.06
C GLY A 496 3.99 -4.42 33.55
N GLU A 497 3.82 -4.16 32.25
CA GLU A 497 4.22 -2.91 31.60
C GLU A 497 3.30 -1.74 31.98
N VAL A 498 2.04 -2.06 32.25
CA VAL A 498 1.04 -1.13 32.81
C VAL A 498 0.72 -1.48 34.25
N LYS A 499 0.57 -0.46 35.09
CA LYS A 499 0.42 -0.58 36.54
C LYS A 499 -0.84 0.13 37.03
N PRO A 500 -1.33 -0.17 38.26
CA PRO A 500 -2.52 0.48 38.83
C PRO A 500 -2.43 1.99 38.88
N LYS A 501 -1.24 2.51 39.19
CA LYS A 501 -0.96 3.95 39.25
C LYS A 501 -1.11 4.66 37.91
N ASP A 502 -1.13 3.93 36.80
CA ASP A 502 -1.23 4.47 35.45
C ASP A 502 -2.67 4.76 35.02
N PHE A 503 -3.65 4.52 35.90
CA PHE A 503 -5.06 4.80 35.66
C PHE A 503 -5.57 5.94 36.55
N ILE A 504 -6.56 6.67 36.05
CA ILE A 504 -7.34 7.68 36.78
C ILE A 504 -8.80 7.29 36.68
N PHE A 505 -9.52 7.42 37.79
CA PHE A 505 -10.96 7.20 37.88
C PHE A 505 -11.65 8.54 38.16
N ASN A 506 -12.58 8.92 37.29
CA ASN A 506 -13.42 10.11 37.43
C ASN A 506 -14.88 9.65 37.44
N GLY A 507 -15.44 9.49 38.65
CA GLY A 507 -16.74 8.83 38.82
C GLY A 507 -16.68 7.39 38.27
N PRO A 508 -17.61 6.97 37.40
CA PRO A 508 -17.59 5.63 36.80
C PRO A 508 -16.57 5.50 35.66
N ALA A 509 -15.93 6.58 35.20
CA ALA A 509 -15.04 6.56 34.05
C ALA A 509 -13.59 6.23 34.45
N CYS A 510 -12.97 5.27 33.77
CA CYS A 510 -11.56 4.92 33.87
C CYS A 510 -10.78 5.44 32.64
N SER A 511 -9.60 6.03 32.85
CA SER A 511 -8.73 6.55 31.78
C SER A 511 -7.25 6.31 32.08
N LEU A 512 -6.44 6.21 31.02
CA LEU A 512 -4.98 6.04 31.10
C LEU A 512 -4.28 7.40 31.32
N LYS A 513 -3.33 7.43 32.26
CA LYS A 513 -2.35 8.51 32.41
C LYS A 513 -1.33 8.48 31.26
N ALA A 514 -0.58 9.56 31.11
CA ALA A 514 0.47 9.67 30.07
C ALA A 514 1.47 8.50 30.11
N GLY A 515 1.92 8.06 31.30
CA GLY A 515 2.82 6.92 31.47
C GLY A 515 2.24 5.60 30.93
N GLY A 516 1.03 5.23 31.38
CA GLY A 516 0.34 4.02 30.91
C GLY A 516 0.00 4.06 29.43
N ARG A 517 -0.39 5.23 28.91
CA ARG A 517 -0.64 5.42 27.48
C ARG A 517 0.63 5.21 26.66
N LYS A 518 1.76 5.78 27.07
CA LYS A 518 3.07 5.56 26.42
C LYS A 518 3.43 4.08 26.42
N ALA A 519 3.29 3.40 27.57
CA ALA A 519 3.56 1.97 27.69
C ALA A 519 2.68 1.14 26.74
N LEU A 520 1.37 1.40 26.69
CA LEU A 520 0.46 0.66 25.83
C LEU A 520 0.71 0.94 24.34
N ILE A 521 1.03 2.17 23.94
CA ILE A 521 1.42 2.49 22.55
C ILE A 521 2.69 1.72 22.18
N SER A 522 3.70 1.70 23.06
CA SER A 522 4.93 0.93 22.82
C SER A 522 4.66 -0.57 22.69
N ALA A 523 3.77 -1.14 23.52
CA ALA A 523 3.34 -2.53 23.39
C ALA A 523 2.61 -2.79 22.06
N PHE A 524 1.78 -1.84 21.62
CA PHE A 524 1.05 -1.93 20.34
C PHE A 524 2.02 -1.91 19.16
N GLU A 525 2.98 -0.99 19.12
CA GLU A 525 3.98 -0.93 18.04
C GLU A 525 4.85 -2.18 18.01
N ARG A 526 5.30 -2.71 19.16
CA ARG A 526 6.01 -4.00 19.19
C ARG A 526 5.15 -5.15 18.64
N ARG A 527 3.83 -5.13 18.89
CA ARG A 527 2.91 -6.12 18.31
C ARG A 527 2.75 -5.93 16.80
N MET A 528 2.81 -4.70 16.30
CA MET A 528 2.78 -4.39 14.87
C MET A 528 4.05 -4.85 14.14
N ASP A 529 5.20 -4.79 14.80
CA ASP A 529 6.49 -5.18 14.22
C ASP A 529 6.79 -6.67 14.37
N GLN A 530 6.00 -7.38 15.17
CA GLN A 530 6.17 -8.83 15.35
C GLN A 530 5.94 -9.59 14.04
N GLU A 531 6.94 -10.38 13.64
CA GLU A 531 6.86 -11.26 12.49
C GLU A 531 6.03 -12.52 12.74
N THR A 532 5.37 -12.98 11.69
CA THR A 532 4.63 -14.24 11.65
C THR A 532 4.77 -14.90 10.29
N THR A 533 4.61 -16.22 10.25
CA THR A 533 4.48 -16.93 8.97
C THR A 533 3.06 -16.79 8.45
N HIS A 534 2.89 -16.21 7.26
CA HIS A 534 1.58 -16.13 6.63
C HIS A 534 1.03 -17.55 6.38
N PRO A 535 -0.15 -17.92 6.91
CA PRO A 535 -0.65 -19.31 6.87
C PRO A 535 -0.91 -19.81 5.45
N LEU A 536 -1.30 -18.91 4.54
CA LEU A 536 -1.58 -19.18 3.14
C LEU A 536 -0.32 -19.09 2.24
N PHE A 537 0.49 -18.04 2.38
CA PHE A 537 1.61 -17.76 1.47
C PHE A 537 2.96 -18.31 1.96
N GLY A 538 3.08 -18.68 3.24
CA GLY A 538 4.26 -19.36 3.80
C GLY A 538 5.48 -18.49 4.10
N TYR A 539 5.50 -17.21 3.73
CA TYR A 539 6.60 -16.29 4.05
C TYR A 539 6.45 -15.63 5.43
N GLN A 540 7.57 -15.15 5.98
CA GLN A 540 7.58 -14.30 7.18
C GLN A 540 7.14 -12.88 6.83
N VAL A 541 6.29 -12.29 7.67
CA VAL A 541 5.74 -10.96 7.48
C VAL A 541 5.41 -10.32 8.83
N SER A 542 5.72 -9.03 9.02
CA SER A 542 5.28 -8.28 10.20
C SER A 542 3.77 -8.09 10.19
N MET A 543 3.15 -7.87 11.37
CA MET A 543 1.72 -7.55 11.44
C MET A 543 1.38 -6.28 10.66
N ARG A 544 2.28 -5.29 10.65
CA ARG A 544 2.15 -4.05 9.87
C ARG A 544 2.03 -4.33 8.38
N ARG A 545 2.96 -5.10 7.83
CA ARG A 545 2.96 -5.47 6.43
C ARG A 545 1.78 -6.37 6.08
N LEU A 546 1.41 -7.28 6.97
CA LEU A 546 0.26 -8.15 6.82
C LEU A 546 -1.05 -7.35 6.65
N ILE A 547 -1.27 -6.30 7.44
CA ILE A 547 -2.45 -5.43 7.29
C ILE A 547 -2.44 -4.73 5.92
N ASN A 548 -1.27 -4.26 5.45
CA ASN A 548 -1.15 -3.67 4.11
C ASN A 548 -1.48 -4.69 3.00
N VAL A 549 -0.92 -5.91 3.09
CA VAL A 549 -1.23 -7.02 2.18
C VAL A 549 -2.72 -7.32 2.17
N GLN A 550 -3.37 -7.36 3.34
CA GLN A 550 -4.80 -7.62 3.45
C GLN A 550 -5.67 -6.53 2.81
N ALA A 551 -5.34 -5.26 3.01
CA ALA A 551 -6.04 -4.16 2.32
C ALA A 551 -5.88 -4.23 0.80
N ARG A 552 -4.67 -4.58 0.31
CA ARG A 552 -4.43 -4.76 -1.13
C ARG A 552 -5.16 -5.97 -1.69
N LEU A 553 -5.20 -7.11 -0.98
CA LEU A 553 -5.98 -8.28 -1.38
C LEU A 553 -7.48 -7.98 -1.45
N MET A 554 -8.00 -7.13 -0.56
CA MET A 554 -9.37 -6.65 -0.67
C MET A 554 -9.59 -5.86 -1.98
N ALA A 555 -8.71 -4.93 -2.32
CA ALA A 555 -8.78 -4.21 -3.60
C ALA A 555 -8.73 -5.16 -4.81
N ARG A 556 -7.80 -6.14 -4.81
CA ARG A 556 -7.70 -7.17 -5.87
C ARG A 556 -8.98 -7.99 -6.00
N HIS A 557 -9.59 -8.36 -4.88
CA HIS A 557 -10.85 -9.12 -4.89
C HIS A 557 -11.99 -8.31 -5.48
N LEU A 558 -12.14 -7.04 -5.06
CA LEU A 558 -13.18 -6.14 -5.56
C LEU A 558 -13.06 -5.89 -7.07
N GLN A 559 -11.83 -5.79 -7.57
CA GLN A 559 -11.53 -5.63 -8.99
C GLN A 559 -11.58 -6.94 -9.80
N GLY A 560 -11.89 -8.07 -9.15
CA GLY A 560 -12.04 -9.37 -9.80
C GLY A 560 -10.74 -10.08 -10.16
N GLU A 561 -9.59 -9.61 -9.66
CA GLU A 561 -8.30 -10.26 -9.90
C GLU A 561 -8.13 -11.55 -9.10
N ILE A 562 -8.75 -11.62 -7.92
CA ILE A 562 -8.81 -12.83 -7.11
C ILE A 562 -10.28 -13.21 -6.83
N PRO A 563 -10.64 -14.50 -6.95
CA PRO A 563 -12.03 -14.95 -6.82
C PRO A 563 -12.55 -14.86 -5.39
N VAL A 564 -11.67 -14.91 -4.38
CA VAL A 564 -12.03 -14.92 -2.97
C VAL A 564 -11.06 -14.03 -2.19
N TYR A 565 -11.59 -13.24 -1.26
CA TYR A 565 -10.79 -12.50 -0.28
C TYR A 565 -10.32 -13.44 0.86
N PRO A 566 -9.00 -13.71 1.00
CA PRO A 566 -8.49 -14.62 2.02
C PRO A 566 -8.27 -13.92 3.37
N ASN A 567 -9.02 -14.34 4.38
CA ASN A 567 -8.80 -13.86 5.75
C ASN A 567 -7.51 -14.45 6.37
N TYR A 568 -6.82 -13.64 7.17
CA TYR A 568 -5.69 -14.10 7.95
C TYR A 568 -6.13 -14.89 9.20
N LEU A 569 -5.72 -16.15 9.28
CA LEU A 569 -5.99 -17.07 10.38
C LEU A 569 -4.67 -17.67 10.90
N PRO A 570 -4.15 -17.23 12.07
CA PRO A 570 -2.92 -17.79 12.62
C PRO A 570 -3.14 -19.26 13.02
N ARG A 571 -2.15 -20.12 12.73
CA ARG A 571 -2.24 -21.58 12.91
C ARG A 571 -2.27 -22.04 14.37
#